data_AF-A0A660C657-F1
#
_entry.id   AF-A0A660C657-F1
#
_cell.length_a   1.000
_cell.length_b   1.000
_cell.length_c   1.000
_cell.angle_alpha   90.00
_cell.angle_beta   90.00
_cell.angle_gamma   90.00
#
_symmetry.space_group_name_H-M   'P 1'
#
loop_
_entity.id
_entity.type
_entity.pdbx_description
1 polymer ?
#
loop_
_entity_poly.entity_id
_entity_poly.type
_entity_poly.pdbx_seq_one_letter_code
_entity_poly.pdbx_strand_id
1 'polypeptide(L)'
;MTGDRGTPEPDVRYESYSHEQLKAEVDAGNDPESAGEIARGWAGLGQRLQDAVDALTAASSGSEEAWQGQGGEALRAAFARAGQWAQHAAETASEVGGGVAAQAGAAARARAAMPEPVAYDPAATIRDAVGGGDLAALVGLTDALAERREQAERARRQAIDVLYARDRALRDAVPAGSFTAPPSLSSRA
;
A
#
# COMPACT_ATOMS: atom_id res chain seq x y z
N MET A 1 14.50 -21.58 14.17
CA MET A 1 15.05 -20.24 14.46
C MET A 1 14.33 -19.26 13.54
N THR A 2 13.08 -18.96 13.88
CA THR A 2 12.22 -18.07 13.08
C THR A 2 12.55 -16.66 13.51
N GLY A 3 13.46 -16.02 12.77
CA GLY A 3 13.74 -14.61 12.98
C GLY A 3 12.47 -13.84 12.63
N ASP A 4 11.84 -13.26 13.65
CA ASP A 4 10.94 -12.14 13.50
C ASP A 4 11.69 -11.07 12.72
N ARG A 5 11.46 -11.03 11.40
CA ARG A 5 11.89 -9.89 10.59
C ARG A 5 10.83 -8.83 10.80
N GLY A 6 10.80 -8.26 11.99
CA GLY A 6 10.18 -6.98 12.22
C GLY A 6 10.76 -6.04 11.16
N THR A 7 9.93 -5.69 10.18
CA THR A 7 10.32 -4.80 9.10
C THR A 7 10.88 -3.55 9.76
N PRO A 8 12.14 -3.13 9.49
CA PRO A 8 12.67 -1.91 10.06
C PRO A 8 11.69 -0.80 9.73
N GLU A 9 11.11 -0.17 10.75
CA GLU A 9 10.18 0.92 10.53
C GLU A 9 10.99 2.06 9.90
N PRO A 10 10.67 2.52 8.69
CA PRO A 10 11.30 3.71 8.17
C PRO A 10 10.79 4.87 9.04
N ASP A 11 11.55 5.25 10.06
CA ASP A 11 11.31 6.48 10.84
C ASP A 11 11.76 7.67 9.97
N VAL A 12 11.01 7.91 8.87
CA VAL A 12 11.26 9.03 7.98
C VAL A 12 10.85 10.29 8.71
N ARG A 13 11.82 11.17 8.93
CA ARG A 13 11.61 12.47 9.57
C ARG A 13 11.34 13.53 8.51
N TYR A 14 10.07 13.66 8.12
CA TYR A 14 9.65 14.61 7.08
C TYR A 14 9.93 16.07 7.45
N GLU A 15 10.16 16.36 8.72
CA GLU A 15 10.57 17.69 9.18
C GLU A 15 11.91 18.12 8.59
N SER A 16 12.79 17.19 8.18
CA SER A 16 14.08 17.55 7.56
C SER A 16 14.00 17.82 6.05
N TYR A 17 12.84 17.60 5.41
CA TYR A 17 12.70 17.65 3.95
C TYR A 17 12.23 19.03 3.50
N SER A 18 12.79 19.58 2.42
CA SER A 18 12.22 20.77 1.78
C SER A 18 10.79 20.49 1.29
N HIS A 19 9.97 21.53 1.10
CA HIS A 19 8.60 21.32 0.64
C HIS A 19 8.56 20.68 -0.76
N GLU A 20 9.53 21.00 -1.61
CA GLU A 20 9.73 20.37 -2.92
C GLU A 20 10.03 18.88 -2.79
N GLN A 21 10.85 18.49 -1.80
CA GLN A 21 11.12 17.08 -1.49
C GLN A 21 9.85 16.38 -1.01
N LEU A 22 9.06 17.01 -0.11
CA LEU A 22 7.76 16.45 0.33
C LEU A 22 6.78 16.26 -0.84
N LYS A 23 6.74 17.21 -1.78
CA LYS A 23 5.91 17.10 -3.00
C LYS A 23 6.37 15.95 -3.89
N ALA A 24 7.68 15.79 -4.07
CA ALA A 24 8.24 14.69 -4.83
C ALA A 24 7.90 13.31 -4.23
N GLU A 25 7.84 13.20 -2.90
CA GLU A 25 7.48 11.95 -2.19
C GLU A 25 6.07 11.44 -2.53
N VAL A 26 5.10 12.31 -2.86
CA VAL A 26 3.74 11.86 -3.26
C VAL A 26 3.55 11.69 -4.77
N ASP A 27 4.43 12.29 -5.57
CA ASP A 27 4.41 12.11 -7.02
C ASP A 27 5.14 10.84 -7.44
N ALA A 28 6.12 10.39 -6.65
CA ALA A 28 6.83 9.15 -6.89
C ALA A 28 5.96 7.91 -6.61
N GLY A 29 6.05 6.90 -7.48
CA GLY A 29 5.54 5.55 -7.19
C GLY A 29 4.01 5.39 -7.15
N ASN A 30 3.25 6.29 -7.78
CA ASN A 30 1.79 6.19 -7.86
C ASN A 30 1.32 5.87 -9.28
N ASP A 31 1.18 4.58 -9.59
CA ASP A 31 0.60 4.08 -10.83
C ASP A 31 -0.70 3.29 -10.54
N PRO A 32 -1.88 3.94 -10.66
CA PRO A 32 -3.17 3.30 -10.44
C PRO A 32 -3.47 2.16 -11.42
N GLU A 33 -2.93 2.22 -12.64
CA GLU A 33 -3.15 1.20 -13.66
C GLU A 33 -2.45 -0.10 -13.26
N SER A 34 -1.16 -0.02 -12.97
CA SER A 34 -0.38 -1.17 -12.47
C SER A 34 -0.97 -1.75 -11.18
N ALA A 35 -1.40 -0.91 -10.24
CA ALA A 35 -2.04 -1.40 -9.01
C ALA A 35 -3.36 -2.15 -9.29
N GLY A 36 -4.17 -1.63 -10.22
CA GLY A 36 -5.40 -2.28 -10.65
C GLY A 36 -5.15 -3.64 -11.33
N GLU A 37 -4.11 -3.74 -12.16
CA GLU A 37 -3.70 -5.00 -12.78
C GLU A 37 -3.26 -6.04 -11.75
N ILE A 38 -2.42 -5.64 -10.79
CA ILE A 38 -1.96 -6.52 -9.71
C ILE A 38 -3.16 -7.01 -8.88
N ALA A 39 -4.07 -6.11 -8.49
CA ALA A 39 -5.27 -6.48 -7.75
C ALA A 39 -6.15 -7.48 -8.53
N ARG A 40 -6.32 -7.29 -9.85
CA ARG A 40 -7.03 -8.25 -10.72
C ARG A 40 -6.30 -9.60 -10.80
N GLY A 41 -4.97 -9.60 -10.86
CA GLY A 41 -4.16 -10.80 -10.85
C GLY A 41 -4.38 -11.65 -9.59
N TRP A 42 -4.41 -10.99 -8.43
CA TRP A 42 -4.73 -11.63 -7.14
C TRP A 42 -6.16 -12.15 -7.08
N ALA A 43 -7.14 -11.38 -7.53
CA ALA A 43 -8.53 -11.85 -7.62
C ALA A 43 -8.66 -13.09 -8.52
N GLY A 44 -7.99 -13.08 -9.67
CA GLY A 44 -7.95 -14.24 -10.58
C GLY A 44 -7.27 -15.46 -9.97
N LEU A 45 -6.24 -15.29 -9.14
CA LEU A 45 -5.64 -16.38 -8.38
C LEU A 45 -6.61 -16.94 -7.35
N GLY A 46 -7.28 -16.08 -6.58
CA GLY A 46 -8.29 -16.49 -5.60
C GLY A 46 -9.41 -17.31 -6.25
N GLN A 47 -9.91 -16.88 -7.41
CA GLN A 47 -10.93 -17.63 -8.14
C GLN A 47 -10.45 -19.03 -8.54
N ARG A 48 -9.25 -19.15 -9.12
CA ARG A 48 -8.70 -20.46 -9.50
C ARG A 48 -8.50 -21.41 -8.31
N LEU A 49 -8.20 -20.85 -7.13
CA LEU A 49 -8.08 -21.62 -5.91
C LEU A 49 -9.45 -22.13 -5.43
N GLN A 50 -10.51 -21.32 -5.53
CA GLN A 50 -11.87 -21.79 -5.25
C GLN A 50 -12.36 -22.82 -6.26
N ASP A 51 -12.06 -22.64 -7.55
CA ASP A 51 -12.38 -23.65 -8.56
C ASP A 51 -11.70 -25.00 -8.22
N ALA A 52 -10.51 -24.97 -7.65
CA ALA A 52 -9.82 -26.18 -7.17
C ALA A 52 -10.48 -26.78 -5.91
N VAL A 53 -10.97 -25.96 -4.98
CA VAL A 53 -11.76 -26.42 -3.81
C VAL A 53 -13.02 -27.16 -4.27
N ASP A 54 -13.74 -26.59 -5.23
CA ASP A 54 -14.97 -27.18 -5.78
C ASP A 54 -14.68 -28.50 -6.48
N ALA A 55 -13.61 -28.55 -7.30
CA ALA A 55 -13.19 -29.77 -7.98
C ALA A 55 -12.78 -30.89 -7.01
N LEU A 56 -12.05 -30.56 -5.94
CA LEU A 56 -11.66 -31.52 -4.90
C LEU A 56 -12.87 -32.05 -4.13
N THR A 57 -13.83 -31.18 -3.83
CA THR A 57 -15.07 -31.54 -3.15
C THR A 57 -15.90 -32.50 -4.01
N ALA A 58 -16.07 -32.17 -5.30
CA ALA A 58 -16.77 -33.04 -6.25
C ALA A 58 -16.08 -34.39 -6.42
N ALA A 59 -14.74 -34.41 -6.52
CA ALA A 59 -13.97 -35.64 -6.60
C ALA A 59 -14.08 -36.51 -5.33
N SER A 60 -14.11 -35.88 -4.16
CA SER A 60 -14.31 -36.57 -2.88
C SER A 60 -15.65 -37.28 -2.86
N SER A 61 -16.74 -36.58 -3.15
CA SER A 61 -18.10 -37.15 -3.17
C SER A 61 -18.27 -38.22 -4.26
N GLY A 62 -17.73 -38.00 -5.46
CA GLY A 62 -17.78 -38.99 -6.54
C GLY A 62 -16.98 -40.27 -6.27
N SER A 63 -16.03 -40.24 -5.33
CA SER A 63 -15.20 -41.40 -4.98
C SER A 63 -15.86 -42.40 -4.03
N GLU A 64 -16.96 -42.02 -3.37
CA GLU A 64 -17.53 -42.77 -2.23
C GLU A 64 -17.98 -44.19 -2.61
N GLU A 65 -18.62 -44.35 -3.77
CA GLU A 65 -19.13 -45.64 -4.21
C GLU A 65 -18.04 -46.53 -4.82
N ALA A 66 -17.14 -45.92 -5.61
CA ALA A 66 -16.14 -46.64 -6.37
C ALA A 66 -14.99 -47.13 -5.49
N TRP A 67 -14.48 -46.29 -4.58
CA TRP A 67 -13.30 -46.56 -3.76
C TRP A 67 -13.67 -46.57 -2.27
N GLN A 68 -13.94 -47.79 -1.80
CA GLN A 68 -14.32 -48.10 -0.43
C GLN A 68 -13.13 -48.63 0.39
N GLY A 69 -13.27 -48.56 1.71
CA GLY A 69 -12.24 -48.98 2.66
C GLY A 69 -11.11 -47.97 2.83
N GLN A 70 -10.07 -48.40 3.56
CA GLN A 70 -9.02 -47.53 4.09
C GLN A 70 -8.32 -46.66 3.04
N GLY A 71 -8.10 -47.18 1.82
CA GLY A 71 -7.49 -46.41 0.73
C GLY A 71 -8.38 -45.26 0.25
N GLY A 72 -9.70 -45.50 0.14
CA GLY A 72 -10.66 -44.48 -0.25
C GLY A 72 -10.84 -43.41 0.83
N GLU A 73 -10.88 -43.82 2.11
CA GLU A 73 -10.88 -42.90 3.25
C GLU A 73 -9.62 -42.02 3.29
N ALA A 74 -8.45 -42.61 3.05
CA ALA A 74 -7.19 -41.88 3.00
C ALA A 74 -7.15 -40.85 1.86
N LEU A 75 -7.70 -41.20 0.69
CA LEU A 75 -7.84 -40.28 -0.44
C LEU A 75 -8.75 -39.10 -0.10
N ARG A 76 -9.96 -39.37 0.41
CA ARG A 76 -10.91 -38.32 0.79
C ARG A 76 -10.32 -37.39 1.85
N ALA A 77 -9.58 -37.94 2.82
CA ALA A 77 -8.85 -37.15 3.80
C ALA A 77 -7.75 -36.27 3.17
N ALA A 78 -7.05 -36.75 2.13
CA ALA A 78 -6.07 -35.96 1.40
C ALA A 78 -6.72 -34.82 0.60
N PHE A 79 -7.86 -35.08 -0.07
CA PHE A 79 -8.64 -34.04 -0.75
C PHE A 79 -9.16 -32.99 0.21
N ALA A 80 -9.66 -33.38 1.38
CA ALA A 80 -10.11 -32.44 2.41
C ALA A 80 -8.99 -31.49 2.86
N ARG A 81 -7.78 -32.02 3.14
CA ARG A 81 -6.61 -31.18 3.49
C ARG A 81 -6.22 -30.23 2.37
N ALA A 82 -6.21 -30.72 1.12
CA ALA A 82 -5.89 -29.90 -0.04
C ALA A 82 -6.91 -28.78 -0.25
N GLY A 83 -8.21 -29.08 -0.08
CA GLY A 83 -9.30 -28.10 -0.18
C GLY A 83 -9.20 -27.03 0.90
N GLN A 84 -8.96 -27.40 2.16
CA GLN A 84 -8.75 -26.44 3.24
C GLN A 84 -7.57 -25.51 2.98
N TRP A 85 -6.45 -26.05 2.47
CA TRP A 85 -5.30 -25.22 2.10
C TRP A 85 -5.62 -24.29 0.93
N ALA A 86 -6.29 -24.77 -0.11
CA ALA A 86 -6.66 -23.96 -1.27
C ALA A 86 -7.60 -22.82 -0.87
N GLN A 87 -8.56 -23.08 0.02
CA GLN A 87 -9.43 -22.06 0.59
C GLN A 87 -8.64 -20.98 1.35
N HIS A 88 -7.74 -21.37 2.26
CA HIS A 88 -6.88 -20.42 2.98
C HIS A 88 -6.03 -19.57 2.02
N ALA A 89 -5.49 -20.21 0.97
CA ALA A 89 -4.73 -19.52 -0.06
C ALA A 89 -5.60 -18.54 -0.87
N ALA A 90 -6.88 -18.87 -1.13
CA ALA A 90 -7.81 -17.98 -1.84
C ALA A 90 -8.18 -16.75 -1.00
N GLU A 91 -8.42 -16.95 0.30
CA GLU A 91 -8.65 -15.89 1.27
C GLU A 91 -7.43 -14.97 1.34
N THR A 92 -6.22 -15.54 1.48
CA THR A 92 -4.95 -14.79 1.49
C THR A 92 -4.76 -14.00 0.18
N ALA A 93 -5.01 -14.62 -0.99
CA ALA A 93 -4.92 -13.94 -2.27
C ALA A 93 -5.89 -12.74 -2.35
N SER A 94 -7.10 -12.89 -1.82
CA SER A 94 -8.10 -11.81 -1.78
C SER A 94 -7.66 -10.68 -0.85
N GLU A 95 -7.10 -10.99 0.32
CA GLU A 95 -6.52 -9.99 1.23
C GLU A 95 -5.39 -9.21 0.56
N VAL A 96 -4.49 -9.90 -0.17
CA VAL A 96 -3.39 -9.24 -0.88
C VAL A 96 -3.92 -8.32 -1.98
N GLY A 97 -4.90 -8.78 -2.78
CA GLY A 97 -5.53 -7.94 -3.80
C GLY A 97 -6.19 -6.69 -3.21
N GLY A 98 -6.90 -6.84 -2.08
CA GLY A 98 -7.50 -5.73 -1.34
C GLY A 98 -6.46 -4.76 -0.78
N GLY A 99 -5.37 -5.29 -0.21
CA GLY A 99 -4.26 -4.49 0.31
C GLY A 99 -3.61 -3.63 -0.76
N VAL A 100 -3.33 -4.20 -1.94
CA VAL A 100 -2.77 -3.45 -3.09
C VAL A 100 -3.71 -2.31 -3.51
N ALA A 101 -5.01 -2.58 -3.61
CA ALA A 101 -5.99 -1.55 -3.96
C ALA A 101 -6.07 -0.43 -2.90
N ALA A 102 -6.03 -0.79 -1.62
CA ALA A 102 -6.04 0.16 -0.51
C ALA A 102 -4.76 1.02 -0.47
N GLN A 103 -3.59 0.42 -0.74
CA GLN A 103 -2.32 1.14 -0.83
C GLN A 103 -2.32 2.15 -1.99
N ALA A 104 -2.79 1.76 -3.17
CA ALA A 104 -2.94 2.67 -4.31
C ALA A 104 -3.92 3.82 -4.00
N GLY A 105 -5.04 3.52 -3.34
CA GLY A 105 -5.98 4.53 -2.89
C GLY A 105 -5.40 5.49 -1.83
N ALA A 106 -4.51 5.03 -0.96
CA ALA A 106 -3.79 5.88 -0.02
C ALA A 106 -2.80 6.82 -0.74
N ALA A 107 -2.02 6.29 -1.68
CA ALA A 107 -1.10 7.09 -2.49
C ALA A 107 -1.83 8.17 -3.31
N ALA A 108 -2.93 7.81 -3.97
CA ALA A 108 -3.76 8.75 -4.74
C ALA A 108 -4.35 9.87 -3.86
N ARG A 109 -4.87 9.54 -2.67
CA ARG A 109 -5.38 10.54 -1.72
C ARG A 109 -4.28 11.47 -1.23
N ALA A 110 -3.10 10.94 -0.91
CA ALA A 110 -1.97 11.75 -0.47
C ALA A 110 -1.53 12.73 -1.57
N ARG A 111 -1.44 12.26 -2.82
CA ARG A 111 -1.12 13.11 -3.96
C ARG A 111 -2.14 14.22 -4.17
N ALA A 112 -3.43 13.93 -4.02
CA ALA A 112 -4.50 14.91 -4.17
C ALA A 112 -4.55 15.93 -3.02
N ALA A 113 -4.14 15.53 -1.81
CA ALA A 113 -4.16 16.39 -0.61
C ALA A 113 -2.87 17.20 -0.40
N MET A 114 -1.80 16.88 -1.12
CA MET A 114 -0.50 17.53 -0.98
C MET A 114 -0.57 18.99 -1.45
N PRO A 115 -0.28 19.98 -0.59
CA PRO A 115 -0.22 21.37 -1.00
C PRO A 115 0.93 21.63 -1.97
N GLU A 116 0.78 22.65 -2.82
CA GLU A 116 1.86 23.09 -3.70
C GLU A 116 2.96 23.82 -2.92
N PRO A 117 4.25 23.62 -3.28
CA PRO A 117 5.35 24.38 -2.71
C PRO A 117 5.18 25.89 -2.85
N VAL A 118 5.20 26.60 -1.73
CA VAL A 118 5.16 28.06 -1.70
C VAL A 118 6.59 28.58 -1.80
N ALA A 119 6.94 29.15 -2.95
CA ALA A 119 8.26 29.77 -3.14
C ALA A 119 8.50 30.91 -2.13
N TYR A 120 9.61 30.82 -1.41
CA TYR A 120 10.09 31.82 -0.45
C TYR A 120 11.59 32.07 -0.67
N ASP A 121 11.91 33.12 -1.43
CA ASP A 121 13.27 33.64 -1.61
C ASP A 121 13.30 35.13 -1.20
N PRO A 122 13.63 35.42 0.08
CA PRO A 122 13.71 36.78 0.58
C PRO A 122 14.79 37.60 -0.12
N ALA A 123 15.91 36.97 -0.47
CA ALA A 123 17.04 37.67 -1.08
C ALA A 123 16.72 38.11 -2.51
N ALA A 124 16.07 37.25 -3.30
CA ALA A 124 15.56 37.63 -4.61
C ALA A 124 14.50 38.72 -4.50
N THR A 125 13.53 38.56 -3.59
CA THR A 125 12.43 39.52 -3.42
C THR A 125 12.94 40.91 -3.01
N ILE A 126 13.92 40.98 -2.10
CA ILE A 126 14.56 42.24 -1.69
C ILE A 126 15.36 42.85 -2.85
N ARG A 127 16.12 42.04 -3.62
CA ARG A 127 16.88 42.53 -4.78
C ARG A 127 15.97 43.11 -5.85
N ASP A 128 14.85 42.45 -6.14
CA ASP A 128 13.88 42.90 -7.13
C ASP A 128 13.23 44.22 -6.71
N ALA A 129 12.85 44.34 -5.43
CA ALA A 129 12.28 45.56 -4.87
C ALA A 129 13.26 46.76 -4.94
N VAL A 130 14.55 46.53 -4.65
CA VAL A 130 15.58 47.58 -4.72
C VAL A 130 15.96 47.90 -6.17
N GLY A 131 16.12 46.90 -7.03
CA GLY A 131 16.52 47.06 -8.44
C GLY A 131 15.43 47.67 -9.32
N GLY A 132 14.15 47.49 -8.96
CA GLY A 132 13.01 48.06 -9.67
C GLY A 132 12.73 49.53 -9.36
N GLY A 133 13.37 50.11 -8.33
CA GLY A 133 13.21 51.52 -7.95
C GLY A 133 11.86 51.88 -7.32
N ASP A 134 11.06 50.88 -6.93
CA ASP A 134 9.74 51.07 -6.34
C ASP A 134 9.83 51.27 -4.82
N LEU A 135 9.98 52.53 -4.39
CA LEU A 135 10.01 52.91 -2.98
C LEU A 135 8.71 52.55 -2.24
N ALA A 136 7.57 52.43 -2.93
CA ALA A 136 6.31 52.02 -2.31
C ALA A 136 6.29 50.51 -2.04
N ALA A 137 6.90 49.68 -2.90
CA ALA A 137 7.05 48.24 -2.66
C ALA A 137 7.98 47.91 -1.48
N LEU A 138 8.88 48.83 -1.09
CA LEU A 138 9.70 48.69 0.12
C LEU A 138 8.89 48.93 1.40
N VAL A 139 7.82 49.73 1.34
CA VAL A 139 6.91 49.96 2.47
C VAL A 139 6.04 48.73 2.66
N GLY A 140 6.18 48.04 3.80
CA GLY A 140 5.45 46.80 4.09
C GLY A 140 6.11 45.53 3.53
N LEU A 141 7.28 45.62 2.90
CA LEU A 141 8.03 44.46 2.39
C LEU A 141 8.34 43.45 3.50
N THR A 142 8.65 43.93 4.71
CA THR A 142 8.89 43.07 5.87
C THR A 142 7.66 42.27 6.26
N ASP A 143 6.48 42.91 6.23
CA ASP A 143 5.21 42.27 6.58
C ASP A 143 4.82 41.25 5.50
N ALA A 144 4.96 41.62 4.22
CA ALA A 144 4.74 40.71 3.09
C ALA A 144 5.67 39.49 3.13
N LEU A 145 6.96 39.67 3.47
CA LEU A 145 7.90 38.57 3.65
C LEU A 145 7.55 37.69 4.85
N ALA A 146 7.08 38.28 5.96
CA ALA A 146 6.64 37.54 7.13
C ALA A 146 5.39 36.70 6.81
N GLU A 147 4.39 37.28 6.16
CA GLU A 147 3.18 36.59 5.72
C GLU A 147 3.51 35.43 4.76
N ARG A 148 4.39 35.67 3.77
CA ARG A 148 4.84 34.65 2.81
C ARG A 148 5.56 33.50 3.51
N ARG A 149 6.43 33.81 4.48
CA ARG A 149 7.11 32.81 5.30
C ARG A 149 6.09 31.97 6.08
N GLU A 150 5.12 32.60 6.73
CA GLU A 150 4.10 31.89 7.48
C GLU A 150 3.25 30.98 6.58
N GLN A 151 2.87 31.45 5.38
CA GLN A 151 2.17 30.63 4.39
C GLN A 151 3.00 29.41 3.98
N ALA A 152 4.29 29.60 3.68
CA ALA A 152 5.18 28.51 3.31
C ALA A 152 5.34 27.47 4.44
N GLU A 153 5.50 27.92 5.68
CA GLU A 153 5.59 27.04 6.86
C GLU A 153 4.27 26.30 7.13
N ARG A 154 3.11 26.95 6.96
CA ARG A 154 1.80 26.29 7.09
C ARG A 154 1.62 25.21 6.04
N ALA A 155 1.94 25.52 4.78
CA ALA A 155 1.84 24.57 3.68
C ALA A 155 2.79 23.37 3.89
N ARG A 156 4.02 23.63 4.35
CA ARG A 156 4.98 22.56 4.67
C ARG A 156 4.49 21.66 5.81
N ARG A 157 3.92 22.22 6.88
CA ARG A 157 3.33 21.42 7.98
C ARG A 157 2.20 20.52 7.47
N GLN A 158 1.30 21.06 6.63
CA GLN A 158 0.24 20.26 6.02
C GLN A 158 0.81 19.15 5.12
N ALA A 159 1.86 19.43 4.33
CA ALA A 159 2.53 18.43 3.52
C ALA A 159 3.11 17.27 4.36
N ILE A 160 3.72 17.59 5.51
CA ILE A 160 4.21 16.60 6.48
C ILE A 160 3.05 15.73 7.00
N ASP A 161 1.93 16.35 7.41
CA ASP A 161 0.76 15.62 7.92
C ASP A 161 0.17 14.67 6.85
N VAL A 162 0.13 15.10 5.59
CA VAL A 162 -0.32 14.28 4.46
C VAL A 162 0.55 13.02 4.29
N LEU A 163 1.87 13.15 4.41
CA LEU A 163 2.79 12.03 4.27
C LEU A 163 2.69 11.05 5.44
N TYR A 164 2.60 11.54 6.68
CA TYR A 164 2.38 10.64 7.83
C TYR A 164 1.03 9.91 7.73
N ALA A 165 -0.02 10.58 7.27
CA ALA A 165 -1.32 9.96 7.03
C ALA A 165 -1.25 8.89 5.93
N ARG A 166 -0.51 9.16 4.84
CA ARG A 166 -0.24 8.20 3.78
C ARG A 166 0.46 6.96 4.33
N ASP A 167 1.57 7.14 5.05
CA ASP A 167 2.39 6.03 5.53
C ASP A 167 1.66 5.17 6.56
N ARG A 168 0.81 5.79 7.40
CA ARG A 168 -0.11 5.05 8.25
C ARG A 168 -1.08 4.20 7.41
N ALA A 169 -1.74 4.80 6.41
CA ALA A 169 -2.68 4.09 5.56
C ALA A 169 -2.01 2.97 4.74
N LEU A 170 -0.76 3.16 4.29
CA LEU A 170 0.01 2.14 3.60
C LEU A 170 0.33 0.95 4.51
N ARG A 171 0.67 1.20 5.78
CA ARG A 171 0.89 0.16 6.80
C ARG A 171 -0.39 -0.58 7.16
N ASP A 172 -1.48 0.15 7.38
CA ASP A 172 -2.79 -0.44 7.71
C ASP A 172 -3.35 -1.32 6.58
N ALA A 173 -2.90 -1.09 5.35
CA ALA A 173 -3.29 -1.86 4.17
C ALA A 173 -2.44 -3.13 3.94
N VAL A 174 -1.43 -3.41 4.77
CA VAL A 174 -0.62 -4.63 4.67
C VAL A 174 -1.48 -5.83 5.10
N PRO A 175 -1.62 -6.87 4.25
CA PRO A 175 -2.34 -8.10 4.61
C PRO A 175 -1.76 -8.76 5.85
N ALA A 176 -2.63 -9.24 6.74
CA ALA A 176 -2.23 -9.98 7.94
C ALA A 176 -1.93 -11.46 7.62
N GLY A 177 -2.64 -12.02 6.63
CA GLY A 177 -2.46 -13.40 6.18
C GLY A 177 -1.15 -13.62 5.44
N SER A 178 -0.69 -14.87 5.46
CA SER A 178 0.44 -15.31 4.63
C SER A 178 0.13 -16.68 4.02
N PHE A 179 0.76 -16.93 2.87
CA PHE A 179 0.67 -18.24 2.22
C PHE A 179 1.40 -19.28 3.05
N THR A 180 0.72 -20.39 3.30
CA THR A 180 1.30 -21.57 3.93
C THR A 180 1.74 -22.58 2.88
N ALA A 181 2.70 -23.45 3.22
CA ALA A 181 3.09 -24.54 2.33
C ALA A 181 1.90 -25.48 2.08
N PRO A 182 1.71 -25.98 0.85
CA PRO A 182 0.66 -26.95 0.55
C PRO A 182 0.87 -28.25 1.36
N PRO A 183 -0.23 -28.91 1.80
CA PRO A 183 -0.14 -30.13 2.58
C PRO A 183 0.39 -31.29 1.73
N SER A 184 0.96 -32.31 2.38
CA SER A 184 1.27 -33.57 1.70
C SER A 184 -0.01 -34.34 1.37
N LEU A 185 -0.08 -34.87 0.15
CA LEU A 185 -1.20 -35.69 -0.32
C LEU A 185 -1.01 -37.19 -0.01
N SER A 186 0.22 -37.61 0.29
CA SER A 186 0.51 -38.97 0.74
C SER A 186 0.39 -39.09 2.27
N SER A 187 -0.19 -40.20 2.73
CA SER A 187 0.02 -40.68 4.09
C SER A 187 1.35 -41.43 4.11
N ARG A 188 2.41 -40.85 4.67
CA ARG A 188 3.54 -41.69 5.10
C ARG A 188 3.09 -42.41 6.37
N ALA A 189 3.09 -43.74 6.30
CA ALA A 189 3.09 -44.61 7.48
C ALA A 189 4.45 -44.54 8.17
#